data_AF-A0A2A8HC62-F1
#
_entry.id   AF-A0A2A8HC62-F1
#
_cell.length_a   1.000
_cell.length_b   1.000
_cell.length_c   1.000
_cell.angle_alpha   90.00
_cell.angle_beta   90.00
_cell.angle_gamma   90.00
#
_symmetry.space_group_name_H-M   'P 1'
#
loop_
_entity.id
_entity.type
_entity.pdbx_description
1 polymer ?
#
loop_
_entity_poly.entity_id
_entity_poly.type
_entity_poly.pdbx_seq_one_letter_code
_entity_poly.pdbx_strand_id
1 'polypeptide(L)'
;MTGFERECTLEEFNKLSQFKKDIYTTYKQIRHICNPRACEKTTLETVKKSLREHWLEHYLNMTLTEAHIVIEYAELFFGLAIK
;
A
#
# COMPACT_ATOMS: atom_id res chain seq x y z
N MET A 1 21.45 31.90 -2.33
CA MET A 1 20.23 31.22 -1.82
C MET A 1 20.65 29.85 -1.33
N THR A 2 21.06 29.74 -0.07
CA THR A 2 21.42 28.45 0.54
C THR A 2 20.11 27.73 0.87
N GLY A 3 19.82 26.66 0.14
CA GLY A 3 18.72 25.76 0.47
C GLY A 3 18.94 25.21 1.86
N PHE A 4 17.99 25.45 2.76
CA PHE A 4 17.99 24.88 4.09
C PHE A 4 17.69 23.37 3.92
N GLU A 5 18.72 22.54 3.90
CA GLU A 5 18.56 21.10 4.11
C GLU A 5 18.06 20.92 5.54
N ARG A 6 16.75 20.81 5.68
CA ARG A 6 16.11 20.61 6.98
C ARG A 6 16.48 19.21 7.47
N GLU A 7 17.21 19.12 8.58
CA GLU A 7 17.51 17.83 9.21
C GLU A 7 16.20 17.13 9.59
N CYS A 8 16.04 15.89 9.13
CA CYS A 8 14.91 15.03 9.50
C CYS A 8 15.11 14.57 10.95
N THR A 9 14.15 14.86 11.81
CA THR A 9 14.20 14.46 13.22
C THR A 9 14.03 12.93 13.34
N LEU A 10 14.53 12.37 14.45
CA LEU A 10 14.33 10.94 14.76
C LEU A 10 12.83 10.58 14.83
N GLU A 11 11.99 11.50 15.30
CA GLU A 11 10.54 11.31 15.34
C GLU A 11 9.94 11.22 13.93
N GLU A 12 10.32 12.11 13.01
CA GLU A 12 9.89 12.07 11.62
C GLU A 12 10.35 10.81 10.91
N PHE A 13 11.60 10.36 11.16
CA PHE A 13 12.10 9.10 10.65
C PHE A 13 11.28 7.91 11.14
N ASN A 14 10.97 7.87 12.44
CA ASN A 14 10.17 6.80 13.03
C ASN A 14 8.74 6.79 12.48
N LYS A 15 8.11 7.96 12.32
CA LYS A 15 6.80 8.10 11.69
C LYS A 15 6.80 7.62 10.24
N LEU A 16 7.81 8.00 9.46
CA LEU A 16 7.96 7.53 8.07
C LEU A 16 8.17 6.02 8.00
N SER A 17 8.97 5.46 8.90
CA SER A 17 9.21 4.02 8.99
C SER A 17 7.93 3.25 9.33
N GLN A 18 7.15 3.75 10.30
CA GLN A 18 5.87 3.16 10.65
C GLN A 18 4.87 3.26 9.50
N PHE A 19 4.76 4.43 8.87
CA PHE A 19 3.88 4.65 7.72
C PHE A 19 4.18 3.67 6.57
N LYS A 20 5.46 3.45 6.24
CA LYS A 20 5.84 2.45 5.23
C LYS A 20 5.38 1.03 5.61
N LYS A 21 5.53 0.64 6.89
CA LYS A 21 5.05 -0.67 7.38
C LYS A 21 3.53 -0.79 7.30
N ASP A 22 2.82 0.28 7.62
CA ASP A 22 1.36 0.31 7.56
C ASP A 22 0.89 0.13 6.12
N ILE A 23 1.46 0.91 5.18
CA ILE A 23 1.21 0.76 3.73
C ILE A 23 1.45 -0.67 3.26
N TYR A 24 2.59 -1.27 3.61
CA TYR A 24 2.91 -2.64 3.20
C TYR A 24 1.93 -3.68 3.79
N THR A 25 1.50 -3.47 5.04
CA THR A 25 0.57 -4.37 5.72
C THR A 25 -0.82 -4.29 5.09
N THR A 26 -1.34 -3.08 4.89
CA THR A 26 -2.63 -2.85 4.24
C THR A 26 -2.62 -3.37 2.81
N TYR A 27 -1.55 -3.16 2.06
CA TYR A 27 -1.38 -3.73 0.72
C TYR A 27 -1.51 -5.26 0.71
N LYS A 28 -0.86 -5.96 1.65
CA LYS A 28 -0.98 -7.42 1.76
C LYS A 28 -2.42 -7.85 2.08
N GLN A 29 -3.11 -7.13 2.95
CA GLN A 29 -4.52 -7.42 3.28
C GLN A 29 -5.42 -7.26 2.06
N ILE A 30 -5.25 -6.17 1.29
CA ILE A 30 -5.96 -5.96 0.01
C ILE A 30 -5.73 -7.15 -0.93
N ARG A 31 -4.48 -7.59 -1.10
CA ARG A 31 -4.13 -8.74 -1.94
C ARG A 31 -4.79 -10.04 -1.47
N HIS A 32 -4.81 -10.29 -0.16
CA HIS A 32 -5.44 -11.48 0.42
C HIS A 32 -6.95 -11.53 0.20
N ILE A 33 -7.64 -10.39 0.29
CA ILE A 33 -9.09 -10.31 0.03
C ILE A 33 -9.39 -10.53 -1.45
N CYS A 34 -8.61 -9.93 -2.34
CA CYS A 34 -8.81 -10.08 -3.78
C CYS A 34 -8.51 -11.50 -4.29
N ASN A 35 -7.55 -12.20 -3.69
CA ASN A 35 -7.24 -13.58 -4.04
C ASN A 35 -6.71 -14.36 -2.82
N PRO A 36 -7.60 -14.98 -2.03
CA PRO A 36 -7.24 -15.70 -0.81
C PRO A 36 -6.26 -16.87 -1.03
N ARG A 37 -6.18 -17.39 -2.27
CA ARG A 37 -5.28 -18.50 -2.65
C ARG A 37 -3.93 -18.03 -3.20
N ALA A 38 -3.75 -16.74 -3.46
CA ALA A 38 -2.52 -16.20 -4.01
C ALA A 38 -1.61 -15.64 -2.92
N CYS A 39 -1.06 -16.53 -2.08
CA CYS A 39 0.02 -16.12 -1.20
C CYS A 39 1.26 -15.64 -1.99
N GLU A 40 1.49 -16.05 -3.24
CA GLU A 40 2.80 -15.75 -3.88
C GLU A 40 2.79 -15.31 -5.36
N LYS A 41 1.74 -15.54 -6.18
CA LYS A 41 1.86 -15.38 -7.65
C LYS A 41 0.84 -14.47 -8.37
N THR A 42 0.15 -13.56 -7.67
CA THR A 42 -0.76 -12.61 -8.34
C THR A 42 -0.08 -11.26 -8.53
N THR A 43 -0.11 -10.76 -9.77
CA THR A 43 0.39 -9.44 -10.18
C THR A 43 -0.53 -8.34 -9.65
N LEU A 44 0.03 -7.15 -9.42
CA LEU A 44 -0.72 -6.03 -8.89
C LEU A 44 -1.85 -5.56 -9.82
N GLU A 45 -1.64 -5.65 -11.14
CA GLU A 45 -2.67 -5.34 -12.13
C GLU A 45 -3.91 -6.26 -11.97
N THR A 46 -3.66 -7.54 -11.67
CA THR A 46 -4.73 -8.50 -11.40
C THR A 46 -5.43 -8.16 -10.08
N VAL A 47 -4.70 -7.68 -9.07
CA VAL A 47 -5.29 -7.18 -7.82
C VAL A 47 -6.20 -5.99 -8.13
N LYS A 48 -5.72 -4.96 -8.84
CA LYS A 48 -6.48 -3.77 -9.24
C LYS A 48 -7.78 -4.15 -9.98
N LYS A 49 -7.72 -5.09 -10.93
CA LYS A 49 -8.89 -5.57 -11.70
C LYS A 49 -9.88 -6.42 -10.89
N SER A 50 -9.42 -7.04 -9.79
CA SER A 50 -10.25 -7.94 -8.96
C SER A 50 -10.82 -7.26 -7.72
N LEU A 51 -10.45 -6.00 -7.46
CA LEU A 51 -11.01 -5.22 -6.36
C LEU A 51 -12.53 -5.09 -6.57
N ARG A 52 -13.30 -5.58 -5.62
CA ARG A 52 -14.73 -5.29 -5.55
C ARG A 52 -15.00 -4.50 -4.28
N GLU A 53 -15.63 -3.36 -4.45
CA GLU A 53 -15.89 -2.38 -3.40
C GLU A 53 -16.51 -3.00 -2.13
N HIS A 54 -17.54 -3.85 -2.28
CA HIS A 54 -18.17 -4.51 -1.13
C HIS A 54 -17.22 -5.39 -0.27
N TRP A 55 -16.14 -5.95 -0.84
CA TRP A 55 -15.18 -6.75 -0.08
C TRP A 55 -14.20 -5.84 0.67
N LEU A 56 -13.83 -4.70 0.08
CA LEU A 56 -12.97 -3.71 0.74
C LEU A 56 -13.70 -3.04 1.90
N GLU A 57 -14.96 -2.67 1.69
CA GLU A 57 -15.80 -2.08 2.73
C GLU A 57 -16.02 -3.07 3.88
N HIS A 58 -16.39 -4.32 3.56
CA HIS A 58 -16.71 -5.32 4.58
C HIS A 58 -15.49 -5.76 5.42
N TYR A 59 -14.31 -5.90 4.81
CA TYR A 59 -13.14 -6.48 5.48
C TYR A 59 -12.10 -5.46 5.93
N LEU A 60 -12.02 -4.31 5.26
CA LEU A 60 -11.02 -3.27 5.56
C LEU A 60 -11.64 -1.91 5.89
N ASN A 61 -12.96 -1.75 5.75
CA ASN A 61 -13.64 -0.46 5.90
C ASN A 61 -12.97 0.63 5.05
N MET A 62 -12.67 0.29 3.79
CA MET A 62 -12.04 1.20 2.83
C MET A 62 -12.84 1.26 1.54
N THR A 63 -12.80 2.43 0.92
CA THR A 63 -13.26 2.68 -0.45
C THR A 63 -12.29 2.12 -1.49
N LEU A 64 -12.77 1.99 -2.72
CA LEU A 64 -11.92 1.62 -3.85
C LEU A 64 -10.78 2.62 -4.08
N THR A 65 -11.05 3.92 -3.87
CA THR A 65 -10.06 4.99 -4.00
C THR A 65 -8.94 4.86 -2.98
N GLU A 66 -9.27 4.62 -1.71
CA GLU A 66 -8.27 4.42 -0.65
C GLU A 66 -7.40 3.19 -0.92
N ALA A 67 -8.00 2.10 -1.40
CA ALA A 67 -7.27 0.91 -1.81
C ALA A 67 -6.28 1.20 -2.95
N HIS A 68 -6.67 1.99 -3.96
CA HIS A 68 -5.76 2.40 -5.03
C HIS A 68 -4.61 3.27 -4.53
N ILE A 69 -4.87 4.22 -3.62
CA ILE A 69 -3.84 5.06 -3.02
C ILE A 69 -2.81 4.20 -2.26
N VAL A 70 -3.28 3.25 -1.44
CA VAL A 70 -2.40 2.32 -0.72
C VAL A 70 -1.52 1.52 -1.69
N ILE A 71 -2.11 1.06 -2.79
CA ILE A 71 -1.38 0.33 -3.82
C ILE A 71 -0.29 1.21 -4.47
N GLU A 72 -0.62 2.44 -4.84
CA GLU A 72 0.35 3.38 -5.44
C GLU A 72 1.52 3.68 -4.48
N TYR A 73 1.24 3.89 -3.20
CA TYR A 73 2.29 4.05 -2.19
C TYR A 73 3.13 2.78 -2.01
N ALA A 74 2.53 1.59 -2.10
CA ALA A 74 3.26 0.33 -2.02
C ALA A 74 4.20 0.15 -3.23
N GLU A 75 3.76 0.55 -4.43
CA GLU A 75 4.60 0.60 -5.64
C GLU A 75 5.78 1.56 -5.44
N LEU A 76 5.50 2.78 -4.96
CA LEU A 76 6.51 3.82 -4.76
C LEU A 76 7.57 3.44 -3.71
N PHE A 77 7.15 2.90 -2.56
CA PHE A 77 8.07 2.64 -1.44
C PHE A 77 8.83 1.33 -1.55
N PHE A 78 8.27 0.31 -2.20
CA PHE A 78 8.82 -1.05 -2.18
C PHE A 78 9.22 -1.56 -3.57
N GLY A 79 9.03 -0.75 -4.63
CA GLY A 79 9.37 -1.17 -5.99
C GLY A 79 8.60 -2.42 -6.39
N LEU A 80 7.37 -2.60 -5.89
CA LEU A 80 6.45 -3.66 -6.27
C LEU A 80 5.88 -3.39 -7.67
N ALA A 81 6.77 -3.06 -8.60
CA ALA A 81 6.48 -3.00 -10.00
C ALA A 81 6.07 -4.40 -10.44
N ILE A 82 4.89 -4.45 -11.03
CA ILE A 82 4.39 -5.56 -11.83
C ILE A 82 5.51 -6.05 -12.75
N LYS A 83 5.92 -7.32 -12.59
CA LYS A 83 6.49 -8.10 -13.68
C LYS A 83 5.38 -8.90 -14.32
#